data_AF-A0A926SKD3-F1
#
_entry.id   AF-A0A926SKD3-F1
#
_cell.length_a   1.000
_cell.length_b   1.000
_cell.length_c   1.000
_cell.angle_alpha   90.00
_cell.angle_beta   90.00
_cell.angle_gamma   90.00
#
_symmetry.space_group_name_H-M   'P 1'
#
loop_
_entity.id
_entity.type
_entity.pdbx_description
1 polymer ?
#
loop_
_entity_poly.entity_id
_entity_poly.type
_entity_poly.pdbx_seq_one_letter_code
_entity_poly.pdbx_strand_id
1 'polypeptide(L)'
;MPAQRTRPGGDSLFPPDWSYEQTVSQIEGIIDRIEQGELELAEVFDQFATAVEQLRQCETFLNRQQQQVDLLIETLLDEAEPF
;
A
#
# COMPACT_ATOMS: atom_id res chain seq x y z
N MET A 1 -14.62 6.89 37.25
CA MET A 1 -13.43 6.87 36.37
C MET A 1 -13.67 5.87 35.25
N PRO A 2 -13.85 6.25 33.98
CA PRO A 2 -13.87 5.28 32.90
C PRO A 2 -12.43 4.98 32.47
N ALA A 3 -12.07 3.70 32.51
CA ALA A 3 -10.78 3.19 32.06
C ALA A 3 -10.58 3.46 30.56
N GLN A 4 -9.46 4.08 30.21
CA GLN A 4 -9.02 4.27 28.83
C GLN A 4 -8.88 2.91 28.15
N ARG A 5 -9.69 2.69 27.11
CA ARG A 5 -9.54 1.57 26.18
C ARG A 5 -8.36 1.88 25.27
N THR A 6 -7.15 1.56 25.71
CA THR A 6 -5.98 1.52 24.82
C THR A 6 -6.25 0.45 23.76
N ARG A 7 -6.54 0.88 22.52
CA ARG A 7 -6.55 0.00 21.36
C ARG A 7 -5.13 -0.56 21.21
N PRO A 8 -4.94 -1.87 20.99
CA PRO A 8 -3.62 -2.37 20.63
C PRO A 8 -3.27 -1.75 19.28
N GLY A 9 -2.16 -1.01 19.22
CA GLY A 9 -1.64 -0.48 17.97
C GLY A 9 -1.33 -1.66 17.05
N GLY A 10 -2.06 -1.77 15.94
CA GLY A 10 -1.69 -2.67 14.86
C GLY A 10 -0.40 -2.13 14.25
N ASP A 11 0.63 -2.98 14.23
CA ASP A 11 1.95 -2.69 13.67
C ASP A 11 1.84 -1.88 12.38
N SER A 12 2.47 -0.70 12.36
CA SER A 12 2.58 0.07 11.12
C SER A 12 3.54 -0.69 10.20
N LEU A 13 2.98 -1.52 9.32
CA LEU A 13 3.70 -2.23 8.25
C LEU A 13 4.43 -1.28 7.29
N PHE A 14 4.10 0.01 7.35
CA PHE A 14 4.69 1.06 6.54
C PHE A 14 5.35 2.13 7.43
N PRO A 15 6.41 2.79 6.95
CA PRO A 15 6.95 3.99 7.58
C PRO A 15 5.86 5.05 7.79
N PRO A 16 6.00 5.93 8.81
CA PRO A 16 4.99 6.93 9.13
C PRO A 16 4.69 7.93 7.99
N ASP A 17 5.67 8.18 7.11
CA ASP A 17 5.55 9.09 5.97
C ASP A 17 5.29 8.36 4.64
N TRP A 18 4.96 7.06 4.67
CA TRP A 18 4.69 6.29 3.47
C TRP A 18 3.31 6.64 2.89
N SER A 19 3.22 6.80 1.57
CA SER A 19 1.96 6.95 0.85
C SER A 19 1.96 6.18 -0.45
N TYR A 20 0.82 5.57 -0.77
CA TYR A 20 0.62 4.78 -1.99
C TYR A 20 0.99 5.59 -3.24
N GLU A 21 0.45 6.80 -3.38
CA GLU A 21 0.65 7.65 -4.56
C GLU A 21 2.13 8.02 -4.75
N GLN A 22 2.85 8.30 -3.67
CA GLN A 22 4.27 8.62 -3.76
C GLN A 22 5.10 7.39 -4.12
N THR A 23 4.72 6.20 -3.65
CA THR A 23 5.38 4.95 -4.01
C THR A 23 5.13 4.58 -5.47
N VAL A 24 3.91 4.77 -5.97
CA VAL A 24 3.58 4.58 -7.39
C VAL A 24 4.39 5.54 -8.26
N SER A 25 4.45 6.83 -7.92
CA SER A 25 5.25 7.81 -8.66
C SER A 25 6.75 7.46 -8.68
N GLN A 26 7.28 6.87 -7.61
CA GLN A 26 8.66 6.36 -7.59
C GLN A 26 8.85 5.18 -8.54
N ILE A 27 7.91 4.24 -8.60
CA ILE A 27 7.95 3.09 -9.52
C ILE A 27 7.91 3.58 -10.96
N GLU A 28 7.02 4.53 -11.30
CA GLU A 28 6.95 5.13 -12.64
C GLU A 28 8.30 5.75 -13.04
N GLY A 29 8.91 6.53 -12.14
CA GLY A 29 10.23 7.11 -12.41
C GLY A 29 11.38 6.07 -12.49
N ILE A 30 11.22 4.89 -11.90
CA ILE A 30 12.15 3.77 -12.13
C ILE A 30 11.96 3.22 -13.55
N ILE A 31 10.71 2.97 -13.96
CA ILE A 31 10.38 2.44 -15.30
C ILE A 31 10.90 3.38 -16.38
N ASP A 32 10.61 4.69 -16.26
CA ASP A 32 11.06 5.70 -17.21
C ASP A 32 12.59 5.67 -17.41
N ARG A 33 13.36 5.52 -16.32
CA ARG A 33 14.83 5.45 -16.38
C ARG A 33 15.33 4.17 -17.03
N ILE A 34 14.66 3.04 -16.79
CA ILE A 34 14.99 1.76 -17.44
C ILE A 34 14.71 1.86 -18.94
N GLU A 35 13.58 2.44 -19.34
CA GLU A 35 13.17 2.58 -20.74
C GLU A 35 14.06 3.54 -21.54
N GLN A 36 14.67 4.53 -20.89
CA GLN A 36 15.67 5.41 -21.51
C GLN A 36 16.95 4.66 -21.92
N GLY A 37 17.25 3.52 -21.28
CA GLY A 37 18.42 2.70 -21.62
C GLY A 37 19.77 3.33 -21.26
N GLU A 38 19.78 4.29 -20.34
CA GLU A 38 20.99 5.01 -19.91
C GLU A 38 21.71 4.33 -18.74
N LEU A 39 21.08 3.31 -18.14
CA LEU A 39 21.59 2.58 -16.99
C LEU A 39 22.50 1.42 -17.41
N GLU A 40 23.58 1.23 -16.68
CA GLU A 40 24.36 0.00 -16.76
C GLU A 40 23.51 -1.19 -16.30
N LEU A 41 23.80 -2.39 -16.82
CA LEU A 41 23.00 -3.58 -16.51
C LEU A 41 22.91 -3.87 -15.01
N ALA A 42 23.99 -3.61 -14.26
CA ALA A 42 23.99 -3.75 -12.80
C ALA A 42 23.00 -2.78 -12.13
N GLU A 43 22.95 -1.52 -12.60
CA GLU A 43 22.04 -0.50 -12.07
C GLU A 43 20.58 -0.84 -12.42
N VAL A 44 20.32 -1.42 -13.60
CA VAL A 44 18.98 -1.92 -13.97
C VAL A 44 18.49 -2.94 -12.94
N PHE A 45 19.34 -3.87 -12.50
CA PHE A 45 18.96 -4.86 -11.48
C PHE A 45 18.63 -4.21 -10.13
N ASP A 46 19.41 -3.22 -9.69
CA ASP A 46 19.17 -2.50 -8.44
C ASP A 46 17.85 -1.70 -8.49
N GLN A 47 17.60 -1.01 -9.60
CA GLN A 47 16.34 -0.30 -9.84
C GLN A 47 15.15 -1.27 -9.85
N PHE A 48 15.28 -2.40 -10.54
CA PHE A 48 14.23 -3.41 -10.63
C PHE A 48 13.91 -4.03 -9.26
N ALA A 49 14.94 -4.38 -8.47
CA ALA A 49 14.76 -4.90 -7.12
C ALA A 49 14.01 -3.90 -6.22
N THR A 50 14.34 -2.61 -6.34
CA THR A 50 13.65 -1.53 -5.62
C THR A 50 12.17 -1.44 -6.03
N ALA A 51 11.90 -1.45 -7.33
CA ALA A 51 10.53 -1.39 -7.85
C ALA A 51 9.69 -2.61 -7.41
N VAL A 52 10.27 -3.82 -7.40
CA VAL A 52 9.58 -5.03 -6.92
C VAL A 52 9.18 -4.91 -5.45
N GLU A 53 10.05 -4.39 -4.59
CA GLU A 53 9.73 -4.21 -3.19
C GLU A 53 8.62 -3.16 -2.99
N GLN A 54 8.69 -2.06 -3.73
CA GLN A 54 7.65 -1.03 -3.73
C GLN A 54 6.30 -1.57 -4.23
N LEU A 55 6.30 -2.41 -5.28
CA LEU A 55 5.08 -3.04 -5.79
C LEU A 55 4.44 -3.97 -4.76
N ARG A 56 5.24 -4.73 -3.98
CA ARG A 56 4.72 -5.56 -2.88
C ARG A 56 4.09 -4.72 -1.77
N GLN A 57 4.68 -3.56 -1.46
CA GLN A 57 4.09 -2.62 -0.51
C GLN A 57 2.74 -2.10 -1.00
N CYS A 58 2.66 -1.71 -2.28
CA CYS A 58 1.42 -1.30 -2.94
C CYS A 58 0.36 -2.41 -2.89
N GLU A 59 0.70 -3.64 -3.24
CA GLU A 59 -0.20 -4.79 -3.19
C GLU A 59 -0.71 -5.04 -1.76
N THR A 60 0.18 -5.05 -0.78
CA THR A 60 -0.18 -5.22 0.64
C THR A 60 -1.16 -4.15 1.10
N PHE A 61 -0.92 -2.89 0.71
CA PHE A 61 -1.80 -1.77 1.02
C PHE A 61 -3.18 -1.93 0.38
N LEU A 62 -3.23 -2.23 -0.92
CA LEU A 62 -4.48 -2.37 -1.68
C LEU A 62 -5.33 -3.53 -1.15
N ASN A 63 -4.72 -4.68 -0.85
CA ASN A 63 -5.42 -5.83 -0.27
C ASN A 63 -6.09 -5.45 1.07
N ARG A 64 -5.41 -4.68 1.91
CA ARG A 64 -5.97 -4.20 3.18
C ARG A 64 -7.11 -3.21 2.97
N GLN A 65 -6.97 -2.28 2.03
CA GLN A 65 -8.03 -1.31 1.73
C GLN A 65 -9.26 -2.02 1.14
N GLN A 66 -9.07 -3.02 0.29
CA GLN A 66 -10.16 -3.83 -0.25
C GLN A 66 -10.94 -4.52 0.88
N GLN A 67 -10.25 -5.21 1.80
CA GLN A 67 -10.90 -5.84 2.96
C GLN A 67 -11.68 -4.83 3.80
N GLN A 68 -11.15 -3.61 3.98
CA GLN A 68 -11.85 -2.57 4.72
C GLN A 68 -13.10 -2.10 3.99
N VAL A 69 -13.06 -1.95 2.67
CA VAL A 69 -14.22 -1.60 1.85
C VAL A 69 -15.27 -2.71 1.89
N ASP A 70 -14.87 -3.97 1.77
CA ASP A 70 -15.77 -5.12 1.83
C ASP A 70 -16.55 -5.15 3.15
N LEU A 71 -15.86 -4.96 4.28
CA LEU A 71 -16.50 -4.87 5.60
C LEU A 71 -17.48 -3.70 5.73
N LEU A 72 -17.15 -2.55 5.14
CA LEU A 72 -18.06 -1.39 5.13
C LEU A 72 -19.32 -1.69 4.32
N ILE A 73 -19.19 -2.38 3.18
CA ILE A 73 -20.32 -2.79 2.35
C ILE A 73 -21.19 -3.79 3.11
N GLU A 74 -20.60 -4.82 3.72
CA GLU A 74 -21.31 -5.81 4.55
C GLU A 74 -22.11 -5.11 5.67
N THR A 75 -21.49 -4.18 6.38
CA THR A 75 -22.14 -3.44 7.48
C THR A 75 -23.30 -2.57 6.98
N LEU A 76 -23.14 -1.89 5.84
CA LEU A 76 -24.21 -1.09 5.25
C LEU A 76 -25.40 -1.93 4.78
N LEU A 77 -25.14 -3.14 4.26
CA LEU A 77 -26.19 -4.06 3.83
C LEU A 77 -26.93 -4.68 5.02
N ASP A 78 -26.23 -4.99 6.11
CA ASP A 78 -26.83 -5.47 7.35
C ASP A 78 -27.73 -4.42 8.04
N GLU A 79 -27.41 -3.12 7.89
CA GLU A 79 -28.26 -2.02 8.38
C GLU A 79 -29.47 -1.73 7.46
N ALA A 80 -29.40 -2.12 6.18
CA ALA A 80 -30.43 -1.81 5.18
C ALA A 80 -31.63 -2.77 5.18
N GLU A 81 -31.56 -3.91 5.88
CA GLU A 81 -32.67 -4.88 5.96
C GLU A 81 -33.33 -4.91 7.35
N PRO A 82 -34.46 -4.20 7.50
CA PRO A 82 -35.53 -4.71 8.33
C PRO A 82 -36.88 -4.64 7.59
N PHE A 83 -37.19 -5.61 6.72
CA PHE A 83 -38.59 -5.91 6.32
C PHE A 83 -38.86 -7.40 6.09
#